data_AF-A0A6M4AW41-F1
#
_entry.id   AF-A0A6M4AW41-F1
#
_cell.length_a   1.000
_cell.length_b   1.000
_cell.length_c   1.000
_cell.angle_alpha   90.00
_cell.angle_beta   90.00
_cell.angle_gamma   90.00
#
_symmetry.space_group_name_H-M   'P 1'
#
loop_
_entity.id
_entity.type
_entity.pdbx_description
1 polymer ?
#
loop_
_entity_poly.entity_id
_entity_poly.type
_entity_poly.pdbx_seq_one_letter_code
_entity_poly.pdbx_strand_id
1 'polypeptide(L)'
;MPAPSASLLPWLVTGLAVLFLTGTALHLYMREEPDVALAAPVAGQARPAPAPVGAGPDATPTTAVPPSQPDTSAEPLPAADIIISPTMPAAERSRPKAASGGPSFSCARATTDVELMICGSANLAALERQMSTLYGQIRSNRQLRRQVLVDQRLFLSQVAQCRDELCIEQMLRGRIDELSRY
;
A
#
# COMPACT_ATOMS: atom_id res chain seq x y z
N MET A 1 10.82 24.25 86.06
CA MET A 1 10.88 25.45 85.20
C MET A 1 10.30 25.09 83.83
N PRO A 2 9.44 25.93 83.22
CA PRO A 2 8.53 25.55 82.14
C PRO A 2 8.99 25.92 80.71
N ALA A 3 8.41 25.20 79.73
CA ALA A 3 8.17 25.53 78.31
C ALA A 3 9.39 25.61 77.33
N PRO A 4 9.20 25.54 75.98
CA PRO A 4 7.94 25.45 75.23
C PRO A 4 7.85 24.36 74.14
N SER A 5 6.60 23.98 73.89
CA SER A 5 6.04 23.49 72.63
C SER A 5 6.27 24.48 71.49
N ALA A 6 6.67 23.98 70.32
CA ALA A 6 6.65 24.73 69.07
C ALA A 6 6.20 23.82 67.92
N SER A 7 4.90 23.92 67.61
CA SER A 7 4.28 23.39 66.41
C SER A 7 4.81 24.11 65.18
N LEU A 8 5.61 23.43 64.38
CA LEU A 8 5.92 23.74 62.99
C LEU A 8 5.10 22.71 62.19
N LEU A 9 4.26 22.97 61.18
CA LEU A 9 4.05 24.10 60.30
C LEU A 9 2.59 24.02 59.79
N PRO A 10 1.74 25.07 59.89
CA PRO A 10 0.49 25.14 59.13
C PRO A 10 0.67 25.61 57.67
N TRP A 11 1.90 25.75 57.19
CA TRP A 11 2.22 26.32 55.87
C TRP A 11 2.18 25.32 54.69
N LEU A 12 1.84 24.06 54.92
CA LEU A 12 1.71 23.07 53.84
C LEU A 12 0.30 22.97 53.24
N VAL A 13 -0.72 23.55 53.88
CA VAL A 13 -2.12 23.35 53.45
C VAL A 13 -2.63 24.46 52.53
N THR A 14 -2.05 25.67 52.55
CA THR A 14 -2.55 26.81 51.74
C THR A 14 -1.89 26.96 50.37
N GLY A 15 -0.72 26.37 50.12
CA GLY A 15 -0.03 26.49 48.81
C GLY A 15 -0.67 25.68 47.67
N LEU A 16 -1.36 24.58 48.00
CA LEU A 16 -1.97 23.68 47.01
C LEU A 16 -3.30 24.21 46.42
N ALA A 17 -4.00 25.11 47.13
CA ALA A 17 -5.30 25.62 46.68
C ALA A 17 -5.20 26.71 45.60
N VAL A 18 -4.10 27.49 45.55
CA VAL A 18 -3.95 28.61 44.59
C VAL A 18 -3.49 28.12 43.20
N LEU A 19 -2.74 27.01 43.13
CA LEU A 19 -2.30 26.41 41.87
C LEU A 19 -3.42 25.70 41.10
N PHE A 20 -4.49 25.27 41.77
CA PHE A 20 -5.62 24.62 41.10
C PHE A 20 -6.61 25.60 40.45
N LEU A 21 -6.73 26.83 40.95
CA LEU A 21 -7.66 27.83 40.40
C LEU A 21 -7.07 28.65 39.24
N THR A 22 -5.75 28.83 39.18
CA THR A 22 -5.08 29.54 38.07
C THR A 22 -4.75 28.63 36.89
N GLY A 23 -4.51 27.33 37.12
CA GLY A 23 -4.23 26.36 36.05
C GLY A 23 -5.43 26.04 35.16
N THR A 24 -6.66 26.07 35.69
CA THR A 24 -7.87 25.82 34.90
C THR A 24 -8.19 26.97 33.93
N ALA A 25 -7.93 28.22 34.32
CA ALA A 25 -8.15 29.38 33.46
C ALA A 25 -7.25 29.35 32.20
N LEU A 26 -5.98 28.95 32.35
CA LEU A 26 -5.05 28.83 31.22
C LEU A 26 -5.40 27.63 30.31
N HIS A 27 -5.94 26.55 30.90
CA HIS A 27 -6.34 25.38 30.13
C HIS A 27 -7.66 25.57 29.36
N LEU A 28 -8.52 26.51 29.79
CA LEU A 28 -9.69 26.95 29.03
C LEU A 28 -9.33 27.98 27.94
N TYR A 29 -8.26 28.76 28.12
CA TYR A 29 -7.80 29.74 27.14
C TYR A 29 -7.05 29.13 25.94
N MET A 30 -6.57 27.89 26.03
CA MET A 30 -5.89 27.20 24.91
C MET A 30 -6.80 26.24 24.12
N ARG A 31 -8.13 26.37 24.26
CA ARG A 31 -9.12 25.63 23.47
C ARG A 31 -9.82 26.56 22.48
N GLU A 32 -9.02 27.33 21.75
CA GLU A 32 -9.47 28.10 20.59
C GLU A 32 -9.54 27.13 19.40
N GLU A 33 -10.76 26.72 19.10
CA GLU A 33 -11.09 25.82 17.99
C GLU A 33 -10.71 26.50 16.66
N PRO A 34 -9.97 25.85 15.74
CA PRO A 34 -9.89 26.36 14.39
C PRO A 34 -11.28 26.23 13.77
N ASP A 35 -11.87 27.37 13.38
CA ASP A 35 -13.02 27.45 12.48
C ASP A 35 -12.79 26.53 11.28
N VAL A 36 -13.34 25.32 11.37
CA VAL A 36 -13.51 24.43 10.24
C VAL A 36 -14.59 25.10 9.41
N ALA A 37 -14.14 25.95 8.48
CA ALA A 37 -14.96 26.47 7.40
C ALA A 37 -15.72 25.28 6.80
N LEU A 38 -17.01 25.30 7.04
CA LEU A 38 -18.01 24.39 6.52
C LEU A 38 -17.90 24.43 4.99
N ALA A 39 -17.14 23.50 4.42
CA ALA A 39 -17.09 23.29 2.99
C ALA A 39 -18.52 22.96 2.55
N ALA A 40 -19.08 23.82 1.70
CA ALA A 40 -20.37 23.61 1.06
C ALA A 40 -20.41 22.21 0.42
N PRO A 41 -21.55 21.52 0.43
CA PRO A 41 -21.70 20.29 -0.35
C PRO A 41 -21.53 20.67 -1.83
N VAL A 42 -20.46 20.17 -2.46
CA VAL A 42 -20.37 20.15 -3.92
C VAL A 42 -21.49 19.22 -4.39
N ALA A 43 -22.61 19.82 -4.79
CA ALA A 43 -23.66 19.14 -5.50
C ALA A 43 -23.08 18.57 -6.80
N GLY A 44 -23.20 17.26 -6.97
CA GLY A 44 -23.32 16.65 -8.30
C GLY A 44 -22.01 16.39 -9.04
N GLN A 45 -21.30 15.33 -8.65
CA GLN A 45 -20.95 14.30 -9.64
C GLN A 45 -21.49 12.98 -9.12
N ALA A 46 -22.72 12.70 -9.50
CA ALA A 46 -23.26 11.35 -9.43
C ALA A 46 -22.31 10.44 -10.21
N ARG A 47 -21.54 9.62 -9.49
CA ARG A 47 -20.89 8.48 -10.12
C ARG A 47 -22.01 7.64 -10.75
N PRO A 48 -21.93 7.28 -12.04
CA PRO A 48 -22.87 6.32 -12.59
C PRO A 48 -22.80 5.04 -11.76
N ALA A 49 -23.96 4.59 -11.28
CA ALA A 49 -24.07 3.27 -10.69
C ALA A 49 -23.54 2.24 -11.71
N PRO A 50 -22.73 1.24 -11.30
CA PRO A 50 -22.44 0.13 -12.19
C PRO A 50 -23.76 -0.50 -12.62
N ALA A 51 -23.94 -0.66 -13.93
CA ALA A 51 -25.12 -1.30 -14.49
C ALA A 51 -25.38 -2.65 -13.80
N PRO A 52 -26.64 -3.04 -13.57
CA PRO A 52 -26.94 -4.38 -13.08
C PRO A 52 -26.42 -5.39 -14.11
N VAL A 53 -25.40 -6.16 -13.72
CA VAL A 53 -25.01 -7.36 -14.45
C VAL A 53 -26.22 -8.29 -14.40
N GLY A 54 -26.89 -8.41 -15.54
CA GLY A 54 -28.06 -9.24 -15.69
C GLY A 54 -27.77 -10.67 -15.24
N ALA A 55 -28.50 -11.11 -14.23
CA ALA A 55 -28.72 -12.51 -13.97
C ALA A 55 -29.50 -13.08 -15.16
N GLY A 56 -28.81 -13.74 -16.09
CA GLY A 56 -29.44 -14.62 -17.05
C GLY A 56 -29.67 -15.98 -16.40
N PRO A 57 -30.92 -16.45 -16.24
CA PRO A 57 -31.18 -17.86 -16.07
C PRO A 57 -31.23 -18.49 -17.46
N ASP A 58 -30.42 -19.51 -17.69
CA ASP A 58 -30.89 -20.77 -18.27
C ASP A 58 -29.72 -21.77 -18.33
N ALA A 59 -29.90 -22.83 -17.56
CA ALA A 59 -29.21 -24.09 -17.73
C ALA A 59 -29.81 -24.78 -18.97
N THR A 60 -29.04 -25.46 -19.80
CA THR A 60 -28.76 -26.91 -19.75
C THR A 60 -28.20 -27.35 -21.15
N PRO A 61 -28.00 -28.63 -21.50
CA PRO A 61 -26.66 -29.26 -21.50
C PRO A 61 -26.35 -30.05 -22.79
N THR A 62 -25.22 -29.85 -23.46
CA THR A 62 -24.72 -30.74 -24.56
C THR A 62 -23.41 -30.11 -25.03
N THR A 63 -22.27 -30.80 -25.07
CA THR A 63 -21.98 -31.99 -25.88
C THR A 63 -20.80 -32.75 -25.26
N ALA A 64 -20.92 -34.08 -25.26
CA ALA A 64 -19.85 -35.01 -24.96
C ALA A 64 -18.59 -34.74 -25.81
N VAL A 65 -17.44 -34.64 -25.14
CA VAL A 65 -16.12 -34.62 -25.79
C VAL A 65 -15.77 -36.07 -26.15
N PRO A 66 -15.60 -36.42 -27.44
CA PRO A 66 -15.04 -37.72 -27.81
C PRO A 66 -13.53 -37.75 -27.49
N PRO A 67 -12.99 -38.88 -26.98
CA PRO A 67 -11.55 -39.05 -26.82
C PRO A 67 -10.90 -39.18 -28.20
N SER A 68 -10.12 -38.17 -28.59
CA SER A 68 -9.26 -38.26 -29.77
C SER A 68 -7.99 -39.02 -29.37
N GLN A 69 -7.79 -40.18 -30.00
CA GLN A 69 -6.63 -41.02 -29.80
C GLN A 69 -5.34 -40.29 -30.23
N PRO A 70 -4.19 -40.56 -29.57
CA PRO A 70 -2.89 -40.21 -30.11
C PRO A 70 -2.43 -41.35 -31.02
N ASP A 71 -2.56 -41.15 -32.33
CA ASP A 71 -1.84 -41.94 -33.32
C ASP A 71 -1.29 -40.98 -34.37
N THR A 72 0.00 -40.67 -34.27
CA THR A 72 0.84 -40.43 -35.44
C THR A 72 2.26 -40.82 -35.07
N SER A 73 2.64 -41.97 -35.64
CA SER A 73 3.98 -42.48 -35.78
C SER A 73 4.97 -41.40 -36.25
N ALA A 74 6.15 -41.50 -35.67
CA ALA A 74 7.37 -40.96 -36.23
C ALA A 74 7.58 -41.40 -37.69
N GLU A 75 8.08 -40.49 -38.52
CA GLU A 75 8.93 -40.79 -39.67
C GLU A 75 9.90 -39.61 -39.90
N PRO A 76 11.03 -39.82 -40.60
CA PRO A 76 12.36 -39.65 -40.03
C PRO A 76 13.07 -38.39 -40.54
N LEU A 77 14.08 -37.95 -39.79
CA LEU A 77 15.07 -36.98 -40.26
C LEU A 77 15.80 -37.49 -41.51
N PRO A 78 15.97 -36.63 -42.51
CA PRO A 78 17.29 -36.50 -43.11
C PRO A 78 17.82 -35.07 -42.98
N ALA A 79 19.08 -35.00 -42.54
CA ALA A 79 19.89 -33.81 -42.49
C ALA A 79 20.09 -33.21 -43.89
N ALA A 80 19.88 -31.90 -44.00
CA ALA A 80 20.48 -31.09 -45.05
C ALA A 80 20.66 -29.66 -44.51
N ASP A 81 21.91 -29.23 -44.49
CA ASP A 81 22.41 -27.94 -44.06
C ASP A 81 21.69 -26.75 -44.71
N ILE A 82 21.22 -25.82 -43.87
CA ILE A 82 21.04 -24.43 -44.28
C ILE A 82 21.63 -23.53 -43.18
N ILE A 83 22.93 -23.31 -43.28
CA ILE A 83 23.60 -22.17 -42.64
C ILE A 83 23.23 -20.93 -43.46
N ILE A 84 22.22 -20.19 -43.00
CA ILE A 84 22.04 -18.79 -43.37
C ILE A 84 22.05 -18.01 -42.07
N SER A 85 23.22 -17.46 -41.74
CA SER A 85 23.32 -16.37 -40.77
C SER A 85 22.77 -15.10 -41.42
N PRO A 86 21.67 -14.51 -40.90
CA PRO A 86 21.42 -13.11 -41.12
C PRO A 86 22.34 -12.31 -40.19
N THR A 87 23.40 -11.75 -40.76
CA THR A 87 24.12 -10.63 -40.16
C THR A 87 23.32 -9.34 -40.40
N MET A 88 23.11 -8.58 -39.31
CA MET A 88 22.81 -7.14 -39.17
C MET A 88 21.45 -6.80 -38.49
N PRO A 89 21.32 -5.64 -37.81
CA PRO A 89 22.27 -4.94 -36.92
C PRO A 89 21.63 -4.52 -35.57
N ALA A 90 22.45 -3.90 -34.72
CA ALA A 90 22.15 -3.33 -33.41
C ALA A 90 20.77 -2.65 -33.27
N ALA A 91 19.87 -3.26 -32.50
CA ALA A 91 18.81 -2.57 -31.75
C ALA A 91 18.19 -3.46 -30.66
N GLU A 92 18.97 -4.33 -30.02
CA GLU A 92 18.63 -4.74 -28.65
C GLU A 92 18.92 -3.49 -27.81
N ARG A 93 17.94 -2.57 -27.73
CA ARG A 93 17.92 -1.54 -26.69
C ARG A 93 18.36 -2.26 -25.45
N SER A 94 19.49 -1.83 -24.88
CA SER A 94 19.98 -2.29 -23.60
C SER A 94 18.81 -2.18 -22.63
N ARG A 95 18.01 -3.25 -22.53
CA ARG A 95 16.94 -3.32 -21.55
C ARG A 95 17.75 -3.26 -20.28
N PRO A 96 17.64 -2.17 -19.49
CA PRO A 96 18.43 -2.06 -18.27
C PRO A 96 18.21 -3.39 -17.56
N LYS A 97 19.30 -4.12 -17.33
CA LYS A 97 19.30 -5.40 -16.61
C LYS A 97 18.42 -5.16 -15.41
N ALA A 98 17.17 -5.64 -15.47
CA ALA A 98 16.16 -5.29 -14.47
C ALA A 98 16.83 -5.62 -13.15
N ALA A 99 17.00 -4.60 -12.29
CA ALA A 99 17.77 -4.74 -11.08
C ALA A 99 17.31 -6.02 -10.40
N SER A 100 18.17 -7.03 -10.36
CA SER A 100 17.83 -8.41 -10.01
C SER A 100 17.59 -8.57 -8.52
N GLY A 101 17.13 -7.50 -7.86
CA GLY A 101 16.62 -7.54 -6.51
C GLY A 101 15.16 -7.94 -6.54
N GLY A 102 14.76 -8.75 -5.56
CA GLY A 102 13.35 -8.93 -5.21
C GLY A 102 12.78 -7.66 -4.56
N PRO A 103 11.49 -7.66 -4.17
CA PRO A 103 10.88 -6.58 -3.41
C PRO A 103 11.68 -6.21 -2.14
N SER A 104 11.29 -5.12 -1.48
CA SER A 104 11.86 -4.65 -0.21
C SER A 104 11.65 -5.63 0.94
N PHE A 105 10.64 -6.49 0.82
CA PHE A 105 10.43 -7.65 1.69
C PHE A 105 11.13 -8.91 1.15
N SER A 106 11.34 -9.89 2.03
CA SER A 106 11.96 -11.16 1.64
C SER A 106 10.95 -12.09 1.00
N CYS A 107 11.19 -12.49 -0.25
CA CYS A 107 10.36 -13.47 -0.95
C CYS A 107 10.34 -14.85 -0.28
N ALA A 108 11.38 -15.21 0.46
CA ALA A 108 11.39 -16.46 1.24
C ALA A 108 10.36 -16.47 2.38
N ARG A 109 9.81 -15.29 2.72
CA ARG A 109 8.81 -15.09 3.78
C ARG A 109 7.44 -14.67 3.24
N ALA A 110 7.26 -14.64 1.92
CA ALA A 110 5.99 -14.32 1.30
C ALA A 110 4.96 -15.41 1.66
N THR A 111 3.80 -15.01 2.16
CA THR A 111 2.72 -15.93 2.55
C THR A 111 1.38 -15.59 1.92
N THR A 112 1.25 -14.40 1.35
CA THR A 112 0.02 -13.96 0.67
C THR A 112 0.15 -14.08 -0.85
N ASP A 113 -0.97 -14.31 -1.54
CA ASP A 113 -1.00 -14.41 -3.02
C ASP A 113 -0.43 -13.14 -3.68
N VAL A 114 -0.70 -11.97 -3.09
CA VAL A 114 -0.15 -10.69 -3.53
C VAL A 114 1.37 -10.63 -3.39
N GLU A 115 1.92 -11.04 -2.24
CA GLU A 115 3.37 -11.08 -2.06
C GLU A 115 4.04 -12.06 -3.02
N LEU A 116 3.41 -13.22 -3.25
CA LEU A 116 3.89 -14.21 -4.21
C LEU A 116 3.88 -13.67 -5.65
N MET A 117 2.81 -12.98 -6.06
CA MET A 117 2.75 -12.29 -7.36
C MET A 117 3.84 -11.23 -7.50
N ILE A 118 4.05 -10.41 -6.47
CA ILE A 118 5.12 -9.40 -6.46
C ILE A 118 6.50 -10.07 -6.58
N CYS A 119 6.71 -11.19 -5.90
CA CYS A 119 7.96 -11.95 -5.97
C CYS A 119 8.20 -12.62 -7.32
N GLY A 120 7.14 -13.04 -8.02
CA GLY A 120 7.21 -13.64 -9.35
C GLY A 120 7.45 -12.63 -10.48
N SER A 121 7.17 -11.34 -10.24
CA SER A 121 7.21 -10.30 -11.27
C SER A 121 8.28 -9.26 -10.98
N ALA A 122 9.33 -9.22 -11.82
CA ALA A 122 10.42 -8.26 -11.68
C ALA A 122 9.94 -6.79 -11.76
N ASN A 123 8.88 -6.53 -12.52
CA ASN A 123 8.27 -5.21 -12.63
C ASN A 123 7.57 -4.82 -11.32
N LEU A 124 6.72 -5.69 -10.78
CA LEU A 124 6.04 -5.45 -9.51
C LEU A 124 7.03 -5.32 -8.35
N ALA A 125 8.07 -6.16 -8.31
CA ALA A 125 9.13 -6.07 -7.32
C ALA A 125 9.84 -4.71 -7.34
N ALA A 126 10.09 -4.15 -8.54
CA ALA A 126 10.70 -2.83 -8.68
C ALA A 126 9.78 -1.71 -8.17
N LEU A 127 8.49 -1.77 -8.51
CA LEU A 127 7.50 -0.80 -8.02
C LEU A 127 7.34 -0.88 -6.50
N GLU A 128 7.26 -2.08 -5.93
CA GLU A 128 7.16 -2.25 -4.47
C GLU A 128 8.39 -1.66 -3.76
N ARG A 129 9.61 -1.89 -4.27
CA ARG A 129 10.82 -1.26 -3.69
C ARG A 129 10.77 0.26 -3.75
N GLN A 130 10.32 0.82 -4.87
CA GLN A 130 10.22 2.27 -5.04
C GLN A 130 9.21 2.87 -4.04
N MET A 131 8.02 2.28 -3.95
CA MET A 131 6.98 2.66 -3.00
C MET A 131 7.50 2.60 -1.55
N SER A 132 8.13 1.48 -1.17
CA SER A 132 8.65 1.26 0.17
C SER A 132 9.80 2.22 0.52
N THR A 133 10.61 2.62 -0.46
CA THR A 133 11.67 3.64 -0.29
C THR A 133 11.07 5.01 0.02
N LEU A 134 10.10 5.47 -0.78
CA LEU A 134 9.42 6.76 -0.57
C LEU A 134 8.70 6.78 0.79
N TYR A 135 7.98 5.70 1.11
CA TYR A 135 7.31 5.55 2.40
C TYR A 135 8.31 5.64 3.57
N GLY A 136 9.48 4.98 3.45
CA GLY A 136 10.54 5.03 4.46
C GLY A 136 11.07 6.45 4.70
N GLN A 137 11.27 7.22 3.62
CA GLN A 137 11.70 8.62 3.68
C GLN A 137 10.66 9.49 4.41
N ILE A 138 9.39 9.42 3.99
CA ILE A 138 8.33 10.28 4.54
C ILE A 138 8.00 9.90 5.99
N ARG A 139 8.00 8.60 6.31
CA ARG A 139 7.76 8.12 7.69
C ARG A 139 8.78 8.66 8.70
N SER A 140 9.98 9.04 8.25
CA SER A 140 10.99 9.65 9.11
C SER A 140 10.65 11.08 9.55
N ASN A 141 9.78 11.78 8.81
CA ASN A 141 9.31 13.12 9.13
C ASN A 141 8.26 13.07 10.26
N ARG A 142 8.53 13.73 11.40
CA ARG A 142 7.67 13.63 12.60
C ARG A 142 6.29 14.24 12.41
N GLN A 143 6.17 15.28 11.59
CA GLN A 143 4.94 15.98 11.30
C GLN A 143 4.01 15.12 10.45
N LEU A 144 4.56 14.44 9.43
CA LEU A 144 3.80 13.62 8.49
C LEU A 144 3.58 12.17 8.96
N ARG A 145 4.43 11.67 9.87
CA ARG A 145 4.47 10.26 10.28
C ARG A 145 3.11 9.70 10.71
N ARG A 146 2.32 10.45 11.48
CA ARG A 146 1.03 9.94 11.99
C ARG A 146 0.04 9.68 10.86
N GLN A 147 -0.12 10.65 9.97
CA GLN A 147 -1.01 10.54 8.82
C GLN A 147 -0.56 9.40 7.89
N VAL A 148 0.72 9.41 7.50
CA VAL A 148 1.28 8.44 6.54
C VAL A 148 1.24 7.00 7.08
N LEU A 149 1.28 6.79 8.40
CA LEU A 149 1.07 5.47 9.00
C LEU A 149 -0.36 4.95 8.87
N VAL A 150 -1.36 5.82 9.01
CA VAL A 150 -2.77 5.44 8.83
C VAL A 150 -3.04 5.12 7.37
N ASP A 151 -2.61 6.02 6.47
CA ASP A 151 -2.81 5.87 5.04
C ASP A 151 -2.11 4.61 4.50
N GLN A 152 -0.92 4.29 5.03
CA GLN A 152 -0.22 3.07 4.63
C GLN A 152 -0.97 1.80 5.03
N ARG A 153 -1.62 1.75 6.21
CA ARG A 153 -2.40 0.56 6.59
C ARG A 153 -3.62 0.37 5.69
N LEU A 154 -4.28 1.47 5.35
CA LEU A 154 -5.41 1.45 4.42
C LEU A 154 -4.96 1.02 3.01
N PHE A 155 -3.82 1.52 2.55
CA PHE A 155 -3.23 1.11 1.29
C PHE A 155 -2.94 -0.40 1.26
N LEU A 156 -2.29 -0.95 2.31
CA LEU A 156 -1.97 -2.37 2.38
C LEU A 156 -3.23 -3.25 2.40
N SER A 157 -4.31 -2.83 3.05
CA SER A 157 -5.58 -3.58 3.05
C SER A 157 -6.27 -3.54 1.68
N GLN A 158 -6.10 -2.47 0.91
CA GLN A 158 -6.61 -2.38 -0.47
C GLN A 158 -5.81 -3.24 -1.43
N VAL A 159 -4.47 -3.19 -1.36
CA VAL A 159 -3.60 -4.02 -2.20
C VAL A 159 -3.82 -5.51 -1.94
N ALA A 160 -4.06 -5.90 -0.68
CA ALA A 160 -4.39 -7.27 -0.32
C ALA A 160 -5.67 -7.82 -1.01
N GLN A 161 -6.52 -6.95 -1.57
CA GLN A 161 -7.74 -7.35 -2.29
C GLN A 161 -7.50 -7.59 -3.79
N CYS A 162 -6.31 -7.27 -4.31
CA CYS A 162 -5.99 -7.50 -5.71
C CYS A 162 -5.95 -8.99 -6.06
N ARG A 163 -6.44 -9.33 -7.27
CA ARG A 163 -6.52 -10.71 -7.77
C ARG A 163 -5.59 -10.99 -8.96
N ASP A 164 -4.95 -9.96 -9.49
CA ASP A 164 -4.06 -10.04 -10.65
C ASP A 164 -2.93 -9.00 -10.57
N GLU A 165 -1.90 -9.19 -11.40
CA GLU A 165 -0.72 -8.31 -11.46
C GLU A 165 -1.07 -6.88 -11.88
N LEU A 166 -2.08 -6.69 -12.75
CA LEU A 166 -2.47 -5.37 -13.24
C LEU A 166 -3.06 -4.50 -12.12
N CYS A 167 -3.89 -5.08 -11.25
CA CYS A 167 -4.40 -4.44 -10.05
C CYS A 167 -3.25 -4.00 -9.13
N ILE A 168 -2.31 -4.91 -8.84
CA ILE A 168 -1.17 -4.62 -7.97
C ILE A 168 -0.31 -3.50 -8.56
N GLU A 169 -0.02 -3.56 -9.86
CA GLU A 169 0.74 -2.53 -10.59
C GLU A 169 0.08 -1.15 -10.47
N GLN A 170 -1.22 -1.05 -10.71
CA GLN A 170 -1.97 0.21 -10.61
C GLN A 170 -1.96 0.76 -9.19
N MET A 171 -2.18 -0.11 -8.20
CA MET A 171 -2.17 0.30 -6.79
C MET A 171 -0.78 0.81 -6.36
N LEU A 172 0.28 0.07 -6.70
CA LEU A 172 1.65 0.49 -6.38
C LEU A 172 2.02 1.81 -7.05
N ARG A 173 1.69 1.99 -8.34
CA ARG A 173 1.95 3.25 -9.05
C ARG A 173 1.17 4.41 -8.45
N GLY A 174 -0.13 4.24 -8.19
CA GLY A 174 -0.95 5.29 -7.58
C GLY A 174 -0.40 5.72 -6.22
N ARG A 175 0.06 4.76 -5.42
CA ARG A 175 0.69 5.06 -4.12
C ARG A 175 2.06 5.74 -4.25
N ILE A 176 2.88 5.34 -5.23
CA ILE A 176 4.14 6.02 -5.53
C ILE A 176 3.88 7.49 -5.90
N ASP A 177 2.90 7.73 -6.77
CA ASP A 177 2.54 9.08 -7.21
C ASP A 177 2.05 9.94 -6.05
N GLU A 178 1.22 9.39 -5.16
CA GLU A 178 0.79 10.07 -3.93
C GLU A 178 1.97 10.40 -3.02
N LEU A 179 2.82 9.41 -2.71
CA LEU A 179 3.96 9.57 -1.82
C LEU A 179 4.99 10.56 -2.38
N SER A 180 5.16 10.63 -3.70
CA SER A 180 6.10 11.54 -4.36
C SER A 180 5.77 13.04 -4.20
N ARG A 181 4.57 13.37 -3.70
CA ARG A 181 4.10 14.76 -3.54
C ARG A 181 4.27 15.30 -2.12
N TYR A 182 4.72 14.48 -1.17
CA TYR A 182 5.07 14.92 0.19
C TYR A 182 6.44 15.59 0.21
#